data_AF-A0A849TTT2-F1
#
_entry.id   AF-A0A849TTT2-F1
#
_cell.length_a   1.000
_cell.length_b   1.000
_cell.length_c   1.000
_cell.angle_alpha   90.00
_cell.angle_beta   90.00
_cell.angle_gamma   90.00
#
_symmetry.space_group_name_H-M   'P 1'
#
loop_
_entity.id
_entity.type
_entity.pdbx_description
1 polymer ?
#
loop_
_entity_poly.entity_id
_entity_poly.type
_entity_poly.pdbx_seq_one_letter_code
_entity_poly.pdbx_strand_id
1 'polypeptide(L)'
;MSQMIAAKPEDVGFAGERLSRLDGWMKAQVASGRLAGLSVMVARRGKIAYFKNEGLRDQARNTPMTADTIVRIYSMTKPITSVAAMMLFEEGKFLLDDPLSKYLPEFASQRVMG
;
A
#
# COMPACT_ATOMS: atom_id res chain seq x y z
N MET A 1 -10.85 14.55 -0.16
CA MET A 1 -10.64 13.11 0.10
C MET A 1 -11.75 12.63 1.03
N SER A 2 -12.59 11.68 0.61
CA SER A 2 -13.57 11.08 1.51
C SER A 2 -12.82 10.23 2.54
N GLN A 3 -12.95 10.54 3.83
CA GLN A 3 -12.44 9.66 4.88
C GLN A 3 -13.15 8.31 4.74
N MET A 4 -12.38 7.23 4.60
CA MET A 4 -12.98 5.89 4.55
C MET A 4 -13.65 5.59 5.89
N ILE A 5 -14.95 5.25 5.84
CA ILE A 5 -15.76 4.99 7.03
C ILE A 5 -15.58 3.52 7.42
N ALA A 6 -15.41 3.25 8.71
CA ALA A 6 -15.44 1.90 9.24
C ALA A 6 -16.82 1.26 9.02
N ALA A 7 -16.85 -0.01 8.64
CA ALA A 7 -18.08 -0.75 8.40
C ALA A 7 -17.99 -2.14 9.01
N LYS A 8 -19.15 -2.74 9.30
CA LYS A 8 -19.18 -4.15 9.64
C LYS A 8 -18.72 -4.96 8.42
N PRO A 9 -17.91 -6.01 8.59
CA PRO A 9 -17.50 -6.87 7.49
C PRO A 9 -18.65 -7.33 6.60
N GLU A 10 -19.77 -7.70 7.21
CA GLU A 10 -20.95 -8.23 6.54
C GLU A 10 -21.59 -7.19 5.59
N ASP A 11 -21.59 -5.91 5.97
CA ASP A 11 -22.17 -4.81 5.19
C ASP A 11 -21.43 -4.58 3.86
N VAL A 12 -20.19 -5.05 3.76
CA VAL A 12 -19.36 -4.95 2.55
C VAL A 12 -19.07 -6.32 1.92
N GLY A 13 -19.77 -7.36 2.38
CA GLY A 13 -19.71 -8.71 1.83
C GLY A 13 -18.45 -9.49 2.21
N PHE A 14 -17.88 -9.22 3.39
CA PHE A 14 -16.90 -10.09 4.04
C PHE A 14 -17.57 -10.87 5.19
N ALA A 15 -17.01 -12.04 5.52
CA ALA A 15 -17.40 -12.77 6.73
C ALA A 15 -16.52 -12.31 7.90
N GLY A 16 -17.11 -11.66 8.91
CA GLY A 16 -16.37 -11.15 10.07
C GLY A 16 -15.61 -12.24 10.84
N GLU A 17 -16.19 -13.43 10.97
CA GLU A 17 -15.55 -14.59 11.61
C GLU A 17 -14.29 -15.06 10.86
N ARG A 18 -14.23 -14.89 9.53
CA ARG A 18 -13.01 -15.20 8.78
C ARG A 18 -11.96 -14.10 8.93
N LEU A 19 -12.39 -12.84 8.96
CA LEU A 19 -11.47 -11.72 9.18
C LEU A 19 -10.85 -11.74 10.58
N SER A 20 -11.58 -12.19 11.60
CA SER A 20 -11.03 -12.29 12.97
C SER A 20 -9.84 -13.26 13.08
N ARG A 21 -9.69 -14.20 12.14
CA ARG A 21 -8.51 -15.08 12.06
C ARG A 21 -7.20 -14.32 11.83
N LEU A 22 -7.28 -13.11 11.26
CA LEU A 22 -6.13 -12.23 11.09
C LEU A 22 -5.53 -11.82 12.44
N ASP A 23 -6.33 -11.68 13.50
CA ASP A 23 -5.83 -11.31 14.83
C ASP A 23 -4.79 -12.33 15.34
N GLY A 24 -5.14 -13.61 15.27
CA GLY A 24 -4.26 -14.70 15.70
C GLY A 24 -3.02 -14.81 14.80
N TRP A 25 -3.19 -14.65 13.50
CA TRP A 25 -2.07 -14.66 12.56
C TRP A 25 -1.08 -13.50 12.80
N MET A 26 -1.58 -12.28 13.01
CA MET A 26 -0.76 -11.10 13.28
C MET A 26 0.06 -11.30 14.56
N LYS A 27 -0.59 -11.74 15.65
CA LYS A 27 0.09 -12.06 16.92
C LYS A 27 1.16 -13.12 16.72
N ALA A 28 0.87 -14.17 15.96
CA ALA A 28 1.84 -15.23 15.68
C ALA A 28 3.07 -14.72 14.91
N GLN A 29 2.92 -13.80 13.94
CA GLN A 29 4.07 -13.24 13.21
C GLN A 29 5.00 -12.42 14.11
N VAL A 30 4.42 -11.67 15.07
CA VAL A 30 5.20 -10.89 16.05
C VAL A 30 5.81 -11.81 17.10
N ALA A 31 5.05 -12.73 17.67
CA ALA A 31 5.52 -13.67 18.69
C ALA A 31 6.65 -14.57 18.17
N SER A 32 6.64 -14.94 16.89
CA SER A 32 7.72 -15.73 16.28
C SER A 32 8.98 -14.92 15.96
N GLY A 33 8.99 -13.61 16.22
CA GLY A 33 10.09 -12.71 15.86
C GLY A 33 10.26 -12.47 14.36
N ARG A 34 9.31 -12.92 13.51
CA ARG A 34 9.42 -12.75 12.06
C ARG A 34 9.19 -11.31 11.65
N LEU A 35 8.31 -10.60 12.35
CA LEU A 35 8.02 -9.19 12.16
C LEU A 35 8.12 -8.47 13.50
N ALA A 36 8.77 -7.31 13.55
CA ALA A 36 8.79 -6.47 14.75
C ALA A 36 7.39 -5.92 15.08
N GLY A 37 6.64 -5.55 14.05
CA GLY A 37 5.26 -5.10 14.11
C GLY A 37 4.68 -4.98 12.70
N LEU A 38 3.36 -4.89 12.61
CA LEU A 38 2.63 -4.84 11.34
C LEU A 38 1.28 -4.14 11.48
N SER A 39 0.77 -3.69 10.34
CA SER A 39 -0.58 -3.15 10.17
C SER A 39 -1.27 -3.88 9.02
N VAL A 40 -2.54 -4.23 9.20
CA VAL A 40 -3.35 -4.91 8.19
C VAL A 40 -4.67 -4.18 8.04
N MET A 41 -4.97 -3.76 6.81
CA MET A 41 -6.25 -3.15 6.43
C MET A 41 -6.92 -3.99 5.35
N VAL A 42 -8.22 -4.26 5.53
CA VAL A 42 -9.10 -4.85 4.53
C VAL A 42 -10.25 -3.88 4.28
N ALA A 43 -10.36 -3.41 3.05
CA ALA A 43 -11.39 -2.45 2.63
C ALA A 43 -12.09 -2.92 1.36
N ARG A 44 -13.38 -2.60 1.25
CA ARG A 44 -14.21 -2.90 0.07
C ARG A 44 -15.30 -1.86 -0.06
N ARG A 45 -15.57 -1.43 -1.30
CA ARG A 45 -16.60 -0.42 -1.63
C ARG A 45 -16.41 0.89 -0.83
N GLY A 46 -15.16 1.35 -0.72
CA GLY A 46 -14.82 2.62 -0.03
C GLY A 46 -14.95 2.58 1.50
N LYS A 47 -15.17 1.41 2.09
CA LYS A 47 -15.34 1.22 3.53
C LYS A 47 -14.33 0.24 4.08
N ILE A 48 -13.86 0.49 5.31
CA ILE A 48 -12.88 -0.36 6.00
C ILE A 48 -13.65 -1.43 6.79
N ALA A 49 -13.42 -2.70 6.46
CA ALA A 49 -14.01 -3.85 7.17
C ALA A 49 -13.15 -4.33 8.34
N TYR A 50 -11.84 -4.11 8.25
CA TYR A 50 -10.86 -4.52 9.25
C TYR A 50 -9.65 -3.59 9.16
N PHE A 51 -9.20 -3.06 10.29
CA PHE A 51 -7.94 -2.33 10.36
C PHE A 51 -7.35 -2.48 11.76
N LYS A 52 -6.21 -3.16 11.86
CA LYS A 52 -5.53 -3.40 13.14
C LYS A 52 -4.02 -3.32 12.99
N ASN A 53 -3.37 -3.10 14.12
CA ASN A 53 -1.93 -3.00 14.27
C ASN A 53 -1.48 -3.96 15.38
N GLU A 54 -0.29 -4.53 15.25
CA GLU A 54 0.27 -5.47 16.23
C GLU A 54 1.79 -5.29 16.32
N GLY A 55 2.37 -5.52 17.50
CA GLY A 55 3.81 -5.39 17.75
C GLY A 55 4.34 -3.95 17.84
N LEU A 56 5.62 -3.78 17.54
CA LEU A 56 6.39 -2.56 17.74
C LEU A 56 6.89 -1.98 16.40
N ARG A 57 6.88 -0.66 16.28
CA ARG A 57 7.56 0.05 15.18
C ARG A 57 9.04 0.30 15.45
N ASP A 58 9.42 0.30 16.72
CA ASP A 58 10.81 0.42 17.18
C ASP A 58 10.99 -0.50 18.41
N GLN A 59 11.76 -1.57 18.23
CA GLN A 59 12.00 -2.55 19.29
C GLN A 59 12.95 -2.01 20.37
N ALA A 60 13.94 -1.22 20.00
CA ALA A 60 14.93 -0.69 20.94
C ALA A 60 14.30 0.33 21.90
N ARG A 61 13.31 1.08 21.41
CA ARG A 61 12.56 2.06 22.21
C ARG A 61 11.23 1.54 22.73
N ASN A 62 10.93 0.25 22.54
CA ASN A 62 9.66 -0.37 22.88
C ASN A 62 8.43 0.45 22.42
N THR A 63 8.48 1.00 21.21
CA THR A 63 7.43 1.90 20.70
C THR A 63 6.41 1.11 19.88
N PRO A 64 5.11 1.19 20.20
CA PRO A 64 4.08 0.38 19.55
C PRO A 64 3.89 0.75 18.08
N MET A 65 3.50 -0.25 17.28
CA MET A 65 2.95 -0.04 15.95
C MET A 65 1.53 0.53 16.09
N THR A 66 1.27 1.67 15.46
CA THR A 66 -0.03 2.36 15.49
C THR A 66 -0.57 2.59 14.07
N ALA A 67 -1.86 2.92 13.96
CA ALA A 67 -2.51 3.18 12.67
C ALA A 67 -1.82 4.28 11.84
N ASP A 68 -1.22 5.26 12.52
CA ASP A 68 -0.55 6.42 11.90
C ASP A 68 0.97 6.23 11.75
N THR A 69 1.47 5.01 12.00
CA THR A 69 2.90 4.74 11.86
C THR A 69 3.32 4.80 10.40
N ILE A 70 4.25 5.72 10.10
CA ILE A 70 4.85 5.84 8.77
C ILE A 70 5.89 4.73 8.60
N VAL A 71 5.74 3.93 7.55
CA VAL A 71 6.66 2.84 7.18
C VAL A 71 7.27 3.06 5.81
N ARG A 72 8.47 2.51 5.60
CA ARG A 72 9.11 2.48 4.28
C ARG A 72 8.45 1.40 3.42
N ILE A 73 7.72 1.80 2.38
CA ILE A 73 6.95 0.88 1.51
C ILE A 73 7.72 0.39 0.27
N TYR A 74 8.94 0.88 0.04
CA TYR A 74 9.83 0.49 -1.07
C TYR A 74 9.14 0.54 -2.45
N SER A 75 9.24 -0.55 -3.24
CA SER A 75 8.66 -0.65 -4.58
C SER A 75 7.15 -0.42 -4.62
N MET A 76 6.44 -0.46 -3.50
CA MET A 76 5.02 -0.09 -3.44
C MET A 76 4.77 1.40 -3.72
N THR A 77 5.81 2.24 -3.83
CA THR A 77 5.67 3.59 -4.37
C THR A 77 5.39 3.60 -5.88
N LYS A 78 5.74 2.53 -6.63
CA LYS A 78 5.58 2.48 -8.10
C LYS A 78 4.13 2.70 -8.55
N PRO A 79 3.10 2.02 -8.00
CA PRO A 79 1.72 2.31 -8.38
C PRO A 79 1.30 3.77 -8.15
N ILE A 80 1.82 4.44 -7.12
CA ILE A 80 1.52 5.86 -6.86
C ILE A 80 2.10 6.72 -7.98
N THR A 81 3.36 6.51 -8.35
CA THR A 81 4.00 7.21 -9.47
C THR A 81 3.33 6.89 -10.80
N SER A 82 2.92 5.64 -11.02
CA SER A 82 2.19 5.25 -12.24
C SER A 82 0.84 5.96 -12.35
N VAL A 83 0.07 6.08 -11.27
CA VAL A 83 -1.19 6.85 -11.29
C VAL A 83 -0.91 8.33 -11.60
N ALA A 84 0.09 8.94 -10.96
CA ALA A 84 0.45 10.32 -11.26
C ALA A 84 0.85 10.53 -12.74
N ALA A 85 1.59 9.58 -13.32
CA ALA A 85 1.91 9.59 -14.75
C ALA A 85 0.65 9.41 -15.62
N MET A 86 -0.24 8.49 -15.27
CA MET A 86 -1.48 8.27 -16.03
C MET A 86 -2.43 9.48 -15.99
N MET A 87 -2.45 10.24 -14.90
CA MET A 87 -3.19 11.52 -14.85
C MET A 87 -2.65 12.52 -15.89
N LEU A 88 -1.33 12.64 -16.03
CA LEU A 88 -0.72 13.49 -17.05
C LEU A 88 -0.99 12.99 -18.48
N PHE A 89 -1.08 11.67 -18.67
CA PHE A 89 -1.51 11.06 -19.93
C PHE A 89 -2.97 11.42 -20.26
N GLU A 90 -3.88 11.32 -19.30
CA GLU A 90 -5.30 11.71 -19.47
C GLU A 90 -5.45 13.21 -19.79
N GLU A 91 -4.55 14.05 -19.25
CA GLU A 91 -4.45 15.48 -19.58
C GLU A 91 -3.78 15.77 -20.94
N GLY A 92 -3.36 14.74 -21.68
CA GLY A 92 -2.69 14.88 -22.98
C GLY A 92 -1.27 15.45 -22.92
N LYS A 93 -0.60 15.39 -21.76
CA LYS A 93 0.77 15.92 -21.58
C LYS A 93 1.84 15.04 -22.25
N PHE A 94 1.55 13.75 -22.38
CA PHE A 94 2.31 12.79 -23.17
C PHE A 94 1.41 11.65 -23.63
N LEU A 95 1.85 10.93 -24.66
CA LEU A 95 1.24 9.67 -25.10
C LEU A 95 2.12 8.50 -24.68
N LEU A 96 1.53 7.33 -24.40
CA LEU A 96 2.27 6.15 -23.94
C LEU A 96 3.31 5.64 -24.96
N ASP A 97 3.13 6.00 -26.23
CA ASP A 97 4.00 5.66 -27.36
C ASP A 97 4.89 6.84 -27.81
N ASP A 98 4.84 7.98 -27.12
CA ASP A 98 5.79 9.05 -27.36
C ASP A 98 7.22 8.53 -27.13
N PRO A 99 8.19 8.86 -28.00
CA PRO A 99 9.57 8.48 -27.77
C PRO A 99 10.08 9.18 -26.50
N LEU A 100 10.75 8.42 -25.62
CA LEU A 100 11.28 8.95 -24.36
C LEU A 100 12.19 10.17 -24.57
N SER A 101 12.94 10.21 -25.68
CA SER A 101 13.81 11.32 -26.07
C SER A 101 13.10 12.66 -26.27
N LYS A 102 11.77 12.66 -26.46
CA LYS A 102 10.94 13.88 -26.47
C LYS A 102 10.96 14.61 -25.13
N TYR A 103 11.10 13.87 -24.03
CA TYR A 103 11.05 14.37 -22.66
C TYR A 103 12.41 14.31 -21.95
N LEU A 104 13.23 13.31 -22.27
CA LEU A 104 14.56 13.06 -21.71
C LEU A 104 15.57 12.87 -22.85
N PRO A 105 16.13 13.96 -23.42
CA PRO A 105 17.00 13.92 -24.60
C PRO A 105 18.21 12.99 -24.47
N GLU A 106 18.71 12.77 -23.25
CA GLU A 106 19.80 11.84 -22.93
C GLU A 106 19.49 10.38 -23.29
N PHE A 107 18.21 10.04 -23.52
CA PHE A 107 17.78 8.72 -23.98
C PHE A 107 17.76 8.56 -25.51
N ALA A 108 18.09 9.60 -26.29
CA ALA A 108 17.97 9.57 -27.76
C ALA A 108 18.81 8.49 -28.46
N SER A 109 19.90 8.04 -27.85
CA SER A 109 20.81 7.03 -28.39
C SER A 109 20.80 5.71 -27.62
N GLN A 110 19.91 5.55 -26.63
CA GLN A 110 19.83 4.30 -25.87
C GLN A 110 19.38 3.14 -26.76
N ARG A 111 20.02 1.99 -26.57
CA ARG A 111 19.67 0.73 -27.24
C ARG A 111 19.24 -0.29 -26.20
N VAL A 112 18.19 -1.04 -26.51
CA VAL A 112 17.82 -2.23 -25.74
C VAL A 112 18.83 -3.33 -26.08
N MET A 113 19.42 -3.96 -25.07
CA MET A 113 20.25 -5.14 -25.28
C MET A 113 19.35 -6.33 -25.60
N GLY A 114 19.45 -6.83 -26.83
CA GLY A 114 18.81 -8.06 -27.30
C GLY A 114 19.83 -9.14 -27.63
#